data_AF-A0A7S1MPG5-F1
#
_entry.id   AF-A0A7S1MPG5-F1
#
_cell.length_a   1.000
_cell.length_b   1.000
_cell.length_c   1.000
_cell.angle_alpha   90.00
_cell.angle_beta   90.00
_cell.angle_gamma   90.00
#
_symmetry.space_group_name_H-M   'P 1'
#
loop_
_entity.id
_entity.type
_entity.pdbx_description
1 polymer ?
#
loop_
_entity_poly.entity_id
_entity_poly.type
_entity_poly.pdbx_seq_one_letter_code
_entity_poly.pdbx_strand_id
1 'polypeptide(L)'
;LSGSWRTREELQELLSLGPRPELAEVRRVAAASLDAWRERPNIITTILNGLARERRARTAMHVLSVLRHGLVEANVFHYSATITACEKGSCWEHAVAVLDDMGPNFVEPNVVSCSAAVSACEKGL
;
A
#
# COMPACT_ATOMS: atom_id res chain seq x y z
N LEU A 1 14.74 -15.09 -13.12
CA LEU A 1 15.24 -13.71 -13.35
C LEU A 1 14.16 -12.74 -13.87
N SER A 2 12.91 -13.17 -14.11
CA SER A 2 11.83 -12.33 -14.69
C SER A 2 10.96 -11.54 -13.70
N GLY A 3 11.09 -11.74 -12.38
CA GLY A 3 10.18 -11.10 -11.42
C GLY A 3 10.48 -9.63 -11.10
N SER A 4 11.76 -9.26 -11.13
CA SER A 4 12.22 -7.92 -10.70
C SER A 4 11.86 -6.82 -11.70
N TRP A 5 11.98 -7.11 -13.01
CA TRP A 5 11.65 -6.13 -14.06
C TRP A 5 10.16 -5.80 -14.07
N ARG A 6 9.30 -6.81 -13.95
CA ARG A 6 7.84 -6.64 -13.98
C ARG A 6 7.35 -5.84 -12.77
N THR A 7 7.88 -6.12 -11.58
CA THR A 7 7.55 -5.33 -10.38
C THR A 7 7.92 -3.86 -10.54
N ARG A 8 9.04 -3.56 -11.22
CA ARG A 8 9.48 -2.20 -11.49
C ARG A 8 8.56 -1.47 -12.48
N GLU A 9 8.12 -2.18 -13.52
CA GLU A 9 7.17 -1.65 -14.51
C GLU A 9 5.81 -1.36 -13.87
N GLU A 10 5.25 -2.30 -13.09
CA GLU A 10 3.99 -2.11 -12.36
C GLU A 10 4.04 -0.92 -11.40
N LEU A 11 5.16 -0.78 -10.66
CA LEU A 11 5.37 0.40 -9.81
C LEU A 11 5.38 1.68 -10.65
N GLN A 12 6.08 1.70 -11.79
CA GLN A 12 6.18 2.87 -12.64
C GLN A 12 4.81 3.27 -13.23
N GLU A 13 4.00 2.31 -13.63
CA GLU A 13 2.63 2.54 -14.10
C GLU A 13 1.78 3.19 -13.00
N LEU A 14 1.80 2.64 -11.79
CA LEU A 14 1.10 3.22 -10.64
C LEU A 14 1.57 4.64 -10.29
N LEU A 15 2.86 4.92 -10.43
CA LEU A 15 3.43 6.26 -10.20
C LEU A 15 3.01 7.27 -11.28
N SER A 16 2.78 6.81 -12.51
CA SER A 16 2.40 7.63 -13.66
C SER A 16 0.97 8.18 -13.55
N LEU A 17 0.11 7.55 -12.74
CA LEU A 17 -1.24 8.05 -12.43
C LEU A 17 -1.24 9.39 -11.66
N GLY A 18 -0.07 9.88 -11.24
CA GLY A 18 0.07 11.15 -10.54
C GLY A 18 -0.09 11.05 -9.01
N PRO A 19 -0.15 12.20 -8.30
CA PRO A 19 -0.13 12.23 -6.84
C PRO A 19 -1.49 11.93 -6.19
N ARG A 20 -2.59 12.09 -6.93
CA ARG A 20 -3.96 11.95 -6.41
C ARG A 20 -4.87 11.12 -7.33
N PRO A 21 -4.49 9.89 -7.67
CA PRO A 21 -5.34 9.06 -8.54
C PRO A 21 -6.63 8.66 -7.83
N GLU A 22 -7.68 8.42 -8.60
CA GLU A 22 -8.91 7.80 -8.11
C GLU A 22 -8.73 6.28 -7.90
N LEU A 23 -9.60 5.68 -7.09
CA LEU A 23 -9.56 4.23 -6.85
C LEU A 23 -9.79 3.45 -8.16
N ALA A 24 -10.63 3.94 -9.07
CA ALA A 24 -10.92 3.28 -10.34
C ALA A 24 -9.70 3.21 -11.26
N GLU A 25 -8.82 4.22 -11.24
CA GLU A 25 -7.58 4.24 -12.01
C GLU A 25 -6.58 3.22 -11.47
N VAL A 26 -6.38 3.20 -10.15
CA VAL A 26 -5.50 2.23 -9.49
C VAL A 26 -6.01 0.81 -9.69
N ARG A 27 -7.33 0.58 -9.57
CA ARG A 27 -7.96 -0.73 -9.83
C ARG A 27 -7.72 -1.20 -11.26
N ARG A 28 -7.75 -0.31 -12.24
CA ARG A 28 -7.52 -0.66 -13.64
C ARG A 28 -6.10 -1.16 -13.88
N VAL A 29 -5.10 -0.46 -13.32
CA VAL A 29 -3.69 -0.87 -13.38
C VAL A 29 -3.49 -2.19 -12.63
N ALA A 30 -4.01 -2.28 -11.40
CA ALA A 30 -3.89 -3.49 -10.59
C ALA A 30 -4.58 -4.71 -11.23
N ALA A 31 -5.71 -4.53 -11.92
CA ALA A 31 -6.47 -5.61 -12.55
C ALA A 31 -5.64 -6.42 -13.56
N ALA A 32 -4.74 -5.76 -14.30
CA ALA A 32 -3.83 -6.43 -15.24
C ALA A 32 -2.79 -7.34 -14.55
N SER A 33 -2.59 -7.15 -13.24
CA SER A 33 -1.58 -7.84 -12.43
C SER A 33 -2.17 -8.69 -11.30
N LEU A 34 -3.51 -8.74 -11.13
CA LEU A 34 -4.15 -9.47 -10.03
C LEU A 34 -3.78 -10.95 -9.99
N ASP A 35 -3.70 -11.62 -11.14
CA ASP A 35 -3.30 -13.03 -11.19
C ASP A 35 -1.83 -13.21 -10.77
N ALA A 36 -0.94 -12.32 -11.20
CA ALA A 36 0.46 -12.35 -10.79
C ALA A 36 0.62 -12.06 -9.29
N TRP A 37 -0.20 -11.16 -8.74
CA TRP A 37 -0.23 -10.85 -7.31
C TRP A 37 -0.73 -12.03 -6.48
N ARG A 38 -1.70 -12.79 -6.99
CA ARG A 38 -2.17 -14.04 -6.35
C ARG A 38 -1.06 -15.08 -6.27
N GLU A 39 -0.32 -15.27 -7.36
CA GLU A 39 0.77 -16.24 -7.40
C GLU A 39 1.97 -15.80 -6.55
N ARG A 40 2.17 -14.49 -6.37
CA ARG A 40 3.37 -13.90 -5.77
C ARG A 40 3.04 -12.70 -4.88
N PRO A 41 2.47 -12.92 -3.69
CA PRO A 41 2.02 -11.84 -2.81
C PRO A 41 3.15 -10.93 -2.33
N ASN A 42 4.41 -11.41 -2.33
CA ASN A 42 5.58 -10.61 -1.96
C ASN A 42 5.86 -9.42 -2.92
N ILE A 43 5.32 -9.45 -4.14
CA ILE A 43 5.43 -8.34 -5.10
C ILE A 43 4.67 -7.12 -4.56
N ILE A 44 3.52 -7.32 -3.92
CA ILE A 44 2.67 -6.26 -3.39
C ILE A 44 3.41 -5.45 -2.32
N THR A 45 4.03 -6.11 -1.34
CA THR A 45 4.85 -5.43 -0.32
C THR A 45 5.98 -4.62 -0.95
N THR A 46 6.58 -5.13 -2.04
CA THR A 46 7.63 -4.41 -2.78
C THR A 46 7.08 -3.16 -3.46
N ILE A 47 5.91 -3.23 -4.09
CA ILE A 47 5.22 -2.10 -4.71
C ILE A 47 4.86 -1.06 -3.64
N LEU A 48 4.23 -1.47 -2.53
CA LEU A 48 3.82 -0.57 -1.45
C LEU A 48 5.03 0.15 -0.82
N ASN A 49 6.13 -0.56 -0.59
CA ASN A 49 7.38 0.05 -0.15
C ASN A 49 7.93 1.04 -1.17
N GLY A 50 7.80 0.75 -2.47
CA GLY A 50 8.12 1.68 -3.54
C GLY A 50 7.30 2.96 -3.49
N LEU A 51 5.98 2.83 -3.38
CA LEU A 51 5.06 3.96 -3.23
C LEU A 51 5.36 4.78 -1.98
N ALA A 52 5.75 4.13 -0.88
CA ALA A 52 6.16 4.82 0.33
C ALA A 52 7.41 5.69 0.11
N ARG A 53 8.43 5.19 -0.59
CA ARG A 53 9.63 5.97 -0.94
C ARG A 53 9.30 7.19 -1.79
N GLU A 54 8.35 7.05 -2.72
CA GLU A 54 7.88 8.14 -3.58
C GLU A 54 6.80 9.02 -2.94
N ARG A 55 6.49 8.83 -1.65
CA ARG A 55 5.49 9.60 -0.89
C ARG A 55 4.08 9.54 -1.51
N ARG A 56 3.74 8.43 -2.17
CA ARG A 56 2.45 8.18 -2.83
C ARG A 56 1.45 7.52 -1.89
N ALA A 57 1.11 8.19 -0.78
CA ALA A 57 0.19 7.68 0.23
C ALA A 57 -1.18 7.26 -0.35
N ARG A 58 -1.79 8.11 -1.19
CA ARG A 58 -3.09 7.82 -1.80
C ARG A 58 -3.06 6.55 -2.67
N THR A 59 -2.06 6.43 -3.53
CA THR A 59 -1.90 5.24 -4.38
C THR A 59 -1.71 3.99 -3.53
N ALA A 60 -0.90 4.05 -2.45
CA ALA A 60 -0.70 2.92 -1.54
C ALA A 60 -2.01 2.49 -0.86
N MET A 61 -2.81 3.44 -0.37
CA MET A 61 -4.12 3.16 0.22
C MET A 61 -5.11 2.55 -0.78
N HIS A 62 -5.08 3.02 -2.04
CA HIS A 62 -5.91 2.44 -3.09
C HIS A 62 -5.46 1.02 -3.43
N VAL A 63 -4.16 0.75 -3.52
CA VAL A 63 -3.62 -0.61 -3.68
C VAL A 63 -4.09 -1.50 -2.53
N LEU A 64 -3.95 -1.07 -1.27
CA LEU A 64 -4.45 -1.83 -0.12
C LEU A 64 -5.97 -2.07 -0.21
N SER A 65 -6.73 -1.08 -0.67
CA SER A 65 -8.17 -1.23 -0.89
C SER A 65 -8.50 -2.25 -1.97
N VAL A 66 -7.69 -2.37 -3.02
CA VAL A 66 -7.83 -3.42 -4.03
C VAL A 66 -7.61 -4.81 -3.41
N LEU A 67 -6.63 -4.95 -2.51
CA LEU A 67 -6.37 -6.22 -1.83
C LEU A 67 -7.54 -6.63 -0.94
N ARG A 68 -8.01 -5.71 -0.08
CA ARG A 68 -9.12 -5.95 0.86
C ARG A 68 -10.42 -6.39 0.19
N HIS A 69 -10.70 -5.88 -1.01
CA HIS A 69 -11.91 -6.21 -1.78
C HIS A 69 -11.63 -7.18 -2.94
N GLY A 70 -10.43 -7.74 -3.00
CA GLY A 70 -9.94 -8.56 -4.11
C GLY A 70 -9.80 -10.03 -3.75
N LEU A 71 -9.01 -10.75 -4.54
CA LEU A 71 -8.76 -12.18 -4.40
C LEU A 71 -7.44 -12.48 -3.64
N VAL A 72 -6.78 -11.45 -3.11
CA VAL A 72 -5.53 -11.56 -2.37
C VAL A 72 -5.72 -10.93 -1.00
N GLU A 73 -5.67 -11.75 0.05
CA GLU A 73 -5.81 -11.27 1.42
C GLU A 73 -4.66 -10.33 1.80
N ALA A 74 -5.02 -9.17 2.36
CA ALA A 74 -4.05 -8.25 2.92
C ALA A 74 -3.49 -8.84 4.22
N ASN A 75 -2.18 -8.74 4.42
CA ASN A 75 -1.53 -9.19 5.65
C ASN A 75 -0.82 -8.00 6.33
N VAL A 76 -0.24 -8.27 7.50
CA VAL A 76 0.46 -7.26 8.31
C VAL A 76 1.52 -6.47 7.53
N PHE A 77 2.21 -7.09 6.55
CA PHE A 77 3.22 -6.39 5.76
C PHE A 77 2.61 -5.39 4.78
N HIS A 78 1.47 -5.70 4.16
CA HIS A 78 0.76 -4.78 3.28
C HIS A 78 0.23 -3.56 4.04
N TYR A 79 -0.34 -3.79 5.23
CA TYR A 79 -0.79 -2.72 6.11
C TYR A 79 0.37 -1.84 6.57
N SER A 80 1.43 -2.43 7.14
CA SER A 80 2.61 -1.69 7.61
C SER A 80 3.23 -0.84 6.50
N ALA A 81 3.39 -1.38 5.29
CA ALA A 81 3.95 -0.62 4.17
C ALA A 81 3.04 0.55 3.74
N THR A 82 1.72 0.37 3.80
CA THR A 82 0.74 1.44 3.51
C THR A 82 0.77 2.54 4.57
N ILE A 83 0.89 2.18 5.85
CA ILE A 83 1.03 3.13 6.97
C ILE A 83 2.33 3.92 6.81
N THR A 84 3.46 3.27 6.48
CA THR A 84 4.72 3.96 6.17
C THR A 84 4.60 4.89 4.96
N ALA A 85 3.78 4.55 3.95
CA ALA A 85 3.51 5.47 2.85
C ALA A 85 2.74 6.71 3.31
N CYS A 86 1.78 6.55 4.24
CA CYS A 86 1.06 7.66 4.85
C CYS A 86 1.96 8.53 5.73
N GLU A 87 2.82 7.92 6.54
CA GLU A 87 3.86 8.59 7.33
C GLU A 87 4.76 9.48 6.46
N LYS A 88 5.31 8.92 5.36
CA LYS A 88 6.16 9.67 4.42
C LYS A 88 5.39 10.70 3.60
N GLY A 89 4.10 10.46 3.37
CA GLY A 89 3.18 11.36 2.69
C GLY A 89 2.59 12.45 3.58
N SER A 90 2.95 12.52 4.87
CA SER A 90 2.36 13.45 5.85
C SER A 90 0.82 13.34 5.91
N CYS A 91 0.29 12.12 5.81
CA CYS A 91 -1.14 11.82 5.84
C CYS A 91 -1.48 11.07 7.14
N TRP A 92 -1.33 11.73 8.29
CA TRP A 92 -1.40 11.07 9.60
C TRP A 92 -2.79 10.51 9.92
N GLU A 93 -3.87 11.20 9.52
CA GLU A 93 -5.25 10.75 9.74
C GLU A 93 -5.49 9.41 9.03
N HIS A 94 -4.93 9.28 7.84
CA HIS A 94 -5.02 8.07 7.05
C HIS A 94 -4.13 6.96 7.60
N ALA A 95 -2.96 7.29 8.16
CA ALA A 95 -2.11 6.32 8.83
C ALA A 95 -2.84 5.67 10.01
N VAL A 96 -3.52 6.47 10.83
CA VAL A 96 -4.33 5.99 11.96
C VAL A 96 -5.53 5.18 11.48
N ALA A 97 -6.25 5.65 10.46
CA ALA A 97 -7.40 4.93 9.90
C ALA A 97 -7.00 3.55 9.33
N VAL A 98 -5.84 3.46 8.67
CA VAL A 98 -5.33 2.18 8.15
C VAL A 98 -4.90 1.25 9.29
N LEU A 99 -4.35 1.76 10.39
CA LEU A 99 -4.02 0.97 11.57
C LEU A 99 -5.29 0.42 12.25
N ASP A 100 -6.32 1.26 12.40
CA ASP A 100 -7.61 0.88 13.00
C ASP A 100 -8.34 -0.19 12.16
N ASP A 101 -8.22 -0.11 10.83
CA ASP A 101 -8.80 -1.09 9.89
C ASP A 101 -8.19 -2.49 9.99
N MET A 102 -7.01 -2.66 10.62
CA MET A 102 -6.37 -3.98 10.73
C MET A 102 -7.22 -4.97 11.54
N GLY A 103 -7.81 -4.52 12.65
CA GLY A 103 -8.63 -5.36 13.54
C GLY A 103 -9.87 -5.94 12.87
N PRO A 104 -10.74 -5.12 12.24
CA PRO A 104 -11.89 -5.58 11.47
C PRO A 104 -11.54 -6.55 10.33
N ASN A 105 -10.30 -6.52 9.83
CA ASN A 105 -9.80 -7.43 8.80
C ASN A 105 -9.01 -8.61 9.38
N PHE A 106 -9.10 -8.87 10.70
CA PHE A 106 -8.41 -9.95 11.41
C PHE A 106 -6.89 -9.96 11.23
N VAL A 107 -6.30 -8.79 11.03
CA VAL A 107 -4.84 -8.61 10.96
C VAL A 107 -4.37 -7.97 12.25
N GLU A 108 -3.47 -8.64 12.98
CA GLU A 108 -2.91 -8.08 14.20
C GLU A 108 -1.83 -7.02 13.88
N PRO A 109 -1.95 -5.79 14.41
CA PRO A 109 -0.90 -4.79 14.30
C PRO A 109 0.41 -5.28 14.94
N ASN A 110 1.54 -4.96 14.32
CA ASN A 110 2.85 -5.23 14.89
C ASN A 110 3.61 -3.93 15.20
N VAL A 111 4.81 -4.09 15.76
CA VAL A 111 5.68 -2.96 16.13
C VAL A 111 5.91 -2.01 14.94
N VAL A 112 6.01 -2.54 13.71
CA VAL A 112 6.24 -1.73 12.51
C VAL A 112 5.02 -0.87 12.18
N SER A 113 3.81 -1.46 12.13
CA SER A 113 2.58 -0.69 11.84
C SER A 113 2.31 0.36 12.90
N CYS A 114 2.48 0.02 14.19
CA CYS A 114 2.25 0.96 15.28
C CYS A 114 3.28 2.10 15.27
N SER A 115 4.57 1.79 15.13
CA SER A 115 5.63 2.81 15.10
C SER A 115 5.47 3.78 13.93
N ALA A 116 5.10 3.26 12.75
CA ALA A 116 4.87 4.09 11.57
C ALA A 116 3.66 5.03 11.75
N ALA A 117 2.58 4.57 12.39
CA ALA A 117 1.42 5.41 12.68
C ALA A 117 1.74 6.52 13.70
N VAL A 118 2.49 6.21 14.75
CA VAL A 118 2.98 7.21 15.72
C VAL A 118 3.85 8.26 15.03
N SER A 119 4.83 7.82 14.23
CA SER A 119 5.70 8.75 13.49
C SER A 119 4.93 9.59 12.48
N ALA A 120 3.87 9.06 11.88
CA ALA A 120 3.00 9.84 11.00
C ALA A 120 2.33 10.98 11.77
N CYS A 121 1.82 10.71 12.98
CA CYS A 121 1.22 11.72 13.85
C CYS A 121 2.22 12.80 14.26
N GLU A 122 3.43 12.41 14.65
CA GLU A 122 4.51 13.36 14.98
C GLU A 122 4.85 14.30 13.82
N LYS A 123 4.81 13.79 12.58
CA LYS A 123 5.08 14.56 11.35
C LYS A 123 3.89 15.38 10.85
N GLY A 124 2.70 15.16 11.42
CA GLY A 124 1.46 15.87 11.08
C GLY A 124 1.22 17.13 11.90
N LEU A 125 2.02 17.35 12.96
CA LEU A 125 2.06 18.56 13.78
C LEU A 125 2.92 19.65 13.10
#